data_AF-A0A8I2YVQ8-F1
#
_entry.id   AF-A0A8I2YVQ8-F1
#
_cell.length_a   1.000
_cell.length_b   1.000
_cell.length_c   1.000
_cell.angle_alpha   90.00
_cell.angle_beta   90.00
_cell.angle_gamma   90.00
#
_symmetry.space_group_name_H-M   'P 1'
#
loop_
_entity.id
_entity.type
_entity.pdbx_description
1 polymer ?
#
loop_
_entity_poly.entity_id
_entity_poly.type
_entity_poly.pdbx_seq_one_letter_code
_entity_poly.pdbx_strand_id
1 'polypeptide(L)'
;MTARTATISRKTKETQIEVFVNLDCTPGSGQTQNIDISTGIGFLDHMYHALAKHSGMSIIMKCQGDLWIDDHHTADELSLLLRHTKVLGSMHRTVRLR
;
A
#
# COMPACT_ATOMS: atom_id res chain seq x y z
N MET A 1 -3.16 -2.80 22.40
CA MET A 1 -2.15 -2.29 21.46
C MET A 1 -2.87 -1.48 20.39
N THR A 2 -2.35 -0.32 20.00
CA THR A 2 -2.89 0.45 18.86
C THR A 2 -2.43 -0.18 17.55
N ALA A 3 -3.36 -0.44 16.63
CA ALA A 3 -3.07 -1.09 15.35
C ALA A 3 -2.22 -0.17 14.45
N ARG A 4 -1.20 -0.72 13.78
CA ARG A 4 -0.39 0.01 12.78
C ARG A 4 -1.10 0.00 11.43
N THR A 5 -2.17 0.78 11.36
CA THR A 5 -3.02 0.91 10.18
C THR A 5 -3.04 2.35 9.67
N ALA A 6 -3.15 2.54 8.36
CA ALA A 6 -3.41 3.84 7.77
C ALA A 6 -4.29 3.70 6.53
N THR A 7 -5.14 4.70 6.32
CA THR A 7 -5.90 4.90 5.09
C THR A 7 -5.51 6.23 4.50
N ILE A 8 -5.27 6.28 3.20
CA ILE A 8 -5.03 7.50 2.45
C ILE A 8 -5.78 7.46 1.13
N SER A 9 -6.42 8.57 0.80
CA SER A 9 -7.11 8.76 -0.47
C SER A 9 -6.63 10.06 -1.11
N ARG A 10 -6.37 10.05 -2.40
CA ARG A 10 -5.98 11.24 -3.16
C ARG A 10 -6.58 11.21 -4.54
N LYS A 11 -6.95 12.38 -5.01
CA LYS A 11 -7.49 12.60 -6.35
C LYS A 11 -6.76 13.77 -7.00
N THR A 12 -6.29 13.54 -8.21
CA THR A 12 -5.65 14.53 -9.09
C THR A 12 -6.43 14.59 -10.41
N LYS A 13 -5.87 15.23 -11.44
CA LYS A 13 -6.49 15.19 -12.78
C LYS A 13 -6.15 13.89 -13.50
N GLU A 14 -5.02 13.29 -13.13
CA GLU A 14 -4.39 12.13 -13.74
C GLU A 14 -4.86 10.83 -13.06
N THR A 15 -5.01 10.83 -11.73
CA THR A 15 -5.37 9.62 -10.98
C THR A 15 -6.41 9.85 -9.86
N GLN A 16 -7.09 8.77 -9.50
CA GLN A 16 -7.89 8.65 -8.28
C GLN A 16 -7.46 7.38 -7.53
N ILE A 17 -6.93 7.56 -6.33
CA ILE A 17 -6.28 6.50 -5.57
C ILE A 17 -6.85 6.42 -4.16
N GLU A 18 -7.10 5.19 -3.71
CA GLU A 18 -7.41 4.84 -2.33
C GLU A 18 -6.48 3.69 -1.88
N VAL A 19 -5.81 3.88 -0.74
CA VAL A 19 -4.90 2.89 -0.17
C VAL A 19 -5.20 2.70 1.31
N PHE A 20 -5.32 1.46 1.73
CA PHE A 20 -5.33 1.03 3.12
C PHE A 20 -4.15 0.07 3.36
N VAL A 21 -3.45 0.26 4.47
CA VAL A 21 -2.30 -0.56 4.87
C VAL A 21 -2.46 -0.99 6.33
N ASN A 22 -2.17 -2.26 6.62
CA ASN A 22 -1.99 -2.80 7.97
C ASN A 22 -0.64 -3.54 8.06
N LEU A 23 0.23 -3.12 8.99
CA LEU A 23 1.56 -3.72 9.18
C LEU A 23 1.57 -4.95 10.11
N ASP A 24 0.48 -5.26 10.78
CA ASP A 24 0.42 -6.25 11.87
C ASP A 24 -0.15 -7.61 11.43
N CYS A 25 0.10 -8.03 10.19
CA CYS A 25 -0.45 -9.26 9.59
C CYS A 25 0.60 -10.38 9.43
N THR A 26 1.66 -10.36 10.24
CA THR A 26 2.69 -11.41 10.25
C THR A 26 2.10 -12.75 10.74
N PRO A 27 2.59 -13.90 10.25
CA PRO A 27 2.18 -15.20 10.76
C PRO A 27 2.25 -15.26 12.30
N GLY A 28 1.17 -15.69 12.95
CA GLY A 28 1.06 -15.74 14.41
C GLY A 28 0.56 -14.46 15.09
N SER A 29 0.31 -13.36 14.36
CA SER A 29 -0.26 -12.13 14.95
C SER A 29 -1.75 -12.23 15.29
N GLY A 30 -2.43 -13.29 14.84
CA GLY A 30 -3.88 -13.45 14.94
C GLY A 30 -4.70 -12.57 14.00
N GLN A 31 -4.03 -11.77 13.14
CA GLN A 31 -4.68 -10.96 12.11
C GLN A 31 -4.61 -11.68 10.76
N THR A 32 -5.74 -11.76 10.06
CA THR A 32 -5.77 -12.31 8.70
C THR A 32 -5.18 -11.30 7.72
N GLN A 33 -4.24 -11.77 6.90
CA GLN A 33 -3.70 -10.99 5.79
C GLN A 33 -4.76 -10.83 4.69
N ASN A 34 -5.07 -9.59 4.31
CA ASN A 34 -5.95 -9.24 3.21
C ASN A 34 -5.18 -8.43 2.15
N ILE A 35 -5.20 -8.89 0.90
CA ILE A 35 -4.48 -8.27 -0.22
C ILE A 35 -5.46 -8.12 -1.39
N ASP A 36 -5.89 -6.89 -1.67
CA ASP A 36 -6.77 -6.53 -2.79
C ASP A 36 -6.16 -5.35 -3.54
N ILE A 37 -5.64 -5.60 -4.74
CA ILE A 37 -4.86 -4.61 -5.50
C ILE A 37 -5.43 -4.53 -6.90
N SER A 38 -5.82 -3.32 -7.29
CA SER A 38 -6.40 -3.02 -8.59
C SER A 38 -5.91 -1.65 -9.02
N THR A 39 -4.80 -1.62 -9.74
CA THR A 39 -4.20 -0.38 -10.29
C THR A 39 -4.54 -0.14 -11.76
N GLY A 40 -5.02 -1.19 -12.44
CA GLY A 40 -5.19 -1.20 -13.90
C GLY A 40 -3.92 -1.63 -14.66
N ILE A 41 -2.80 -1.84 -13.95
CA ILE A 41 -1.52 -2.31 -14.51
C ILE A 41 -1.18 -3.66 -13.89
N GLY A 42 -1.36 -4.75 -14.64
CA GLY A 42 -1.26 -6.11 -14.08
C GLY A 42 0.11 -6.46 -13.48
N PHE A 43 1.21 -5.95 -14.04
CA PHE A 43 2.54 -6.16 -13.46
C PHE A 43 2.72 -5.42 -12.13
N LEU A 44 2.19 -4.19 -12.04
CA LEU A 44 2.25 -3.39 -10.81
C LEU A 44 1.39 -4.01 -9.71
N ASP A 45 0.22 -4.52 -10.05
CA ASP A 45 -0.64 -5.28 -9.14
C ASP A 45 0.10 -6.50 -8.57
N HIS A 46 0.81 -7.24 -9.42
CA HIS A 46 1.62 -8.38 -8.99
C HIS A 46 2.75 -7.95 -8.05
N MET A 47 3.45 -6.85 -8.34
CA MET A 47 4.53 -6.34 -7.49
C MET A 47 4.06 -5.94 -6.11
N TYR A 48 2.95 -5.19 -6.00
CA TYR A 48 2.42 -4.83 -4.69
C TYR A 48 1.82 -6.03 -3.95
N HIS A 49 1.26 -7.00 -4.67
CA HIS A 49 0.78 -8.23 -4.06
C HIS A 49 1.93 -9.01 -3.43
N ALA A 50 3.03 -9.18 -4.17
CA ALA A 50 4.24 -9.81 -3.67
C ALA A 50 4.82 -9.05 -2.47
N LEU A 51 4.88 -7.71 -2.54
CA LEU A 51 5.30 -6.87 -1.42
C LEU A 51 4.48 -7.17 -0.17
N ALA A 52 3.14 -7.05 -0.24
CA ALA A 52 2.25 -7.29 0.89
C ALA A 52 2.40 -8.71 1.44
N LYS A 53 2.49 -9.71 0.54
CA LYS A 53 2.58 -11.13 0.89
C LYS A 53 3.84 -11.41 1.71
N HIS A 54 4.99 -10.99 1.21
CA HIS A 54 6.29 -11.32 1.80
C HIS A 54 6.66 -10.45 3.00
N SER A 55 6.07 -9.25 3.13
CA SER A 55 6.28 -8.38 4.28
C SER A 55 5.36 -8.68 5.48
N GLY A 56 4.40 -9.60 5.34
CA GLY A 56 3.38 -9.86 6.37
C GLY A 56 2.46 -8.66 6.60
N MET A 57 2.11 -7.93 5.54
CA MET A 57 1.21 -6.76 5.59
C MET A 57 -0.11 -7.08 4.89
N SER A 58 -1.18 -6.36 5.26
CA SER A 58 -2.38 -6.26 4.43
C SER A 58 -2.34 -4.95 3.65
N ILE A 59 -2.62 -5.02 2.36
CA ILE A 59 -2.70 -3.85 1.47
C ILE A 59 -3.99 -3.95 0.66
N ILE A 60 -4.82 -2.92 0.76
CA ILE A 60 -5.95 -2.72 -0.16
C ILE A 60 -5.62 -1.46 -0.95
N MET A 61 -5.57 -1.56 -2.27
CA MET A 61 -5.14 -0.48 -3.14
C MET A 61 -6.01 -0.45 -4.40
N LYS A 62 -6.74 0.66 -4.58
CA LYS A 62 -7.53 0.90 -5.78
C LYS A 62 -7.04 2.18 -6.44
N CYS A 63 -6.68 2.08 -7.71
CA CYS A 63 -6.27 3.21 -8.52
C CYS A 63 -7.03 3.19 -9.84
N GLN A 64 -7.49 4.37 -10.23
CA GLN A 64 -7.95 4.67 -11.57
C GLN A 64 -7.11 5.82 -12.11
N GLY A 65 -6.23 5.52 -13.07
CA GLY A 65 -5.37 6.49 -13.72
C GLY A 65 -5.69 6.67 -15.21
N ASP A 66 -5.00 7.62 -15.83
CA ASP A 66 -5.06 7.96 -17.24
C ASP A 66 -4.21 7.03 -18.12
N LEU A 67 -4.41 5.71 -17.99
CA LEU A 67 -3.66 4.66 -18.69
C LEU A 67 -3.72 4.69 -20.22
N TRP A 68 -4.55 5.57 -20.80
CA TRP A 68 -4.58 5.83 -22.24
C TRP A 68 -3.43 6.72 -22.71
N ILE A 69 -2.76 7.42 -21.79
CA ILE A 69 -1.53 8.18 -22.03
C ILE A 69 -0.33 7.25 -21.82
N ASP A 70 -0.07 6.87 -20.58
CA ASP A 70 0.92 5.88 -20.17
C ASP A 70 0.65 5.38 -18.72
N ASP A 71 1.57 4.58 -18.17
CA ASP A 71 1.51 4.03 -16.82
C ASP A 71 2.22 4.89 -15.75
N HIS A 72 2.94 5.94 -16.16
CA HIS A 72 3.88 6.68 -15.33
C HIS A 72 3.19 7.39 -14.17
N HIS A 73 2.10 8.12 -14.45
CA HIS A 73 1.34 8.82 -13.41
C HIS A 73 0.79 7.85 -12.36
N THR A 74 0.25 6.71 -12.79
CA THR A 74 -0.31 5.70 -11.89
C THR A 74 0.78 5.13 -10.98
N ALA A 75 1.91 4.71 -11.54
CA ALA A 75 3.00 4.09 -10.78
C ALA A 75 3.63 5.06 -9.77
N ASP A 76 3.86 6.31 -10.18
CA ASP A 76 4.50 7.33 -9.33
C ASP A 76 3.57 7.79 -8.20
N GLU A 77 2.30 8.05 -8.48
CA GLU A 77 1.37 8.53 -7.47
C GLU A 77 1.06 7.46 -6.41
N LEU A 78 0.98 6.18 -6.79
CA LEU A 78 0.83 5.06 -5.84
C LEU A 78 2.03 4.94 -4.91
N SER A 79 3.25 5.03 -5.47
CA SER A 79 4.50 4.99 -4.71
C SER A 79 4.61 6.18 -3.74
N LEU A 80 4.21 7.37 -4.17
CA LEU A 80 4.15 8.55 -3.33
C LEU A 80 3.16 8.38 -2.16
N LEU A 81 1.95 7.88 -2.44
CA LEU A 81 0.91 7.70 -1.43
C LEU A 81 1.30 6.66 -0.38
N LEU A 82 1.87 5.53 -0.81
CA LEU A 82 2.33 4.49 0.10
C LEU A 82 3.39 5.04 1.08
N ARG A 83 4.31 5.88 0.60
CA ARG A 83 5.30 6.56 1.47
C ARG A 83 4.68 7.53 2.47
N HIS A 84 3.56 8.16 2.11
CA HIS A 84 2.86 9.12 2.98
C HIS A 84 1.96 8.44 4.02
N THR A 85 1.69 7.14 3.88
CA THR A 85 0.98 6.39 4.92
C THR A 85 1.81 6.43 6.21
N LYS A 86 1.33 7.17 7.22
CA LYS A 86 2.01 7.29 8.52
C LYS A 86 1.75 6.05 9.41
N VAL A 87 1.94 4.85 8.86
CA VAL A 87 1.68 3.57 9.53
C VAL A 87 2.71 3.21 10.60
N LEU A 88 3.95 3.70 10.46
CA LEU A 88 5.05 3.37 11.39
C LEU A 88 4.94 4.06 12.76
N GLY A 89 4.18 5.15 12.88
CA GLY A 89 3.98 5.87 14.15
C GLY A 89 5.28 6.16 14.92
N SER A 90 5.26 5.93 16.24
CA SER A 90 6.45 6.03 17.09
C SER A 90 7.35 4.79 16.93
N MET A 91 8.64 4.98 16.62
CA MET A 91 9.60 3.91 16.27
C MET A 91 9.99 2.96 17.42
N HIS A 92 9.29 2.97 18.55
CA HIS A 92 9.65 2.18 19.75
C HIS A 92 9.65 0.65 19.53
N ARG A 93 9.03 0.15 18.46
CA ARG A 93 8.97 -1.28 18.11
C ARG A 93 9.55 -1.60 16.74
N THR A 94 10.33 -0.67 16.17
CA THR A 94 10.95 -0.86 14.87
C THR A 94 12.38 -1.34 15.05
N VAL A 95 12.74 -2.48 14.46
CA VAL A 95 14.15 -2.88 14.35
C VAL A 95 14.81 -1.95 13.33
N ARG A 96 15.69 -1.06 13.80
CA ARG A 96 16.46 -0.17 12.94
C ARG A 96 17.83 -0.76 12.69
N LEU A 97 18.06 -1.23 11.47
CA LEU A 97 19.38 -1.69 11.03
C LEU A 97 20.30 -0.47 10.89
N ARG A 98 21.54 -0.60 11.37
CA ARG A 98 22.60 0.40 11.25
C ARG A 98 23.41 0.17 9.99
#